data_AF-A0A7X7YE80-F1
#
_entry.id   AF-A0A7X7YE80-F1
#
_cell.length_a   1.000
_cell.length_b   1.000
_cell.length_c   1.000
_cell.angle_alpha   90.00
_cell.angle_beta   90.00
_cell.angle_gamma   90.00
#
_symmetry.space_group_name_H-M   'P 1'
#
loop_
_entity.id
_entity.type
_entity.pdbx_description
1 polymer ?
#
loop_
_entity_poly.entity_id
_entity_poly.type
_entity_poly.pdbx_seq_one_letter_code
_entity_poly.pdbx_strand_id
1 'polypeptide(L)' 'MNVWLRALIAVLVGNVLYFVVLTPVLPPDLRHQPFAYDLGLAIDFVICLALYLALGRIERHAAEPQP' A
#
# COMPACT_ATOMS: atom_id res chain seq x y z
N MET A 1 6.09 -16.09 3.30
CA MET A 1 5.42 -15.24 4.32
C MET A 1 3.98 -15.70 4.46
N ASN A 2 3.44 -15.67 5.68
CA ASN A 2 2.03 -15.95 5.95
C ASN A 2 1.15 -14.75 5.51
N VAL A 3 -0.09 -15.02 5.10
CA VAL A 3 -0.96 -14.04 4.43
C VAL A 3 -1.20 -12.78 5.26
N TRP A 4 -1.33 -12.95 6.58
CA TRP A 4 -1.53 -11.88 7.55
C TRP A 4 -0.32 -10.96 7.66
N LEU A 5 0.89 -11.53 7.67
CA LEU A 5 2.13 -10.74 7.75
C LEU A 5 2.32 -9.93 6.46
N ARG A 6 2.02 -10.51 5.29
CA ARG A 6 2.06 -9.79 4.01
C ARG A 6 1.04 -8.67 3.94
N ALA A 7 -0.18 -8.90 4.42
CA ALA A 7 -1.21 -7.88 4.50
C ALA A 7 -0.82 -6.75 5.45
N LEU A 8 -0.28 -7.09 6.64
CA LEU A 8 0.18 -6.11 7.61
C LEU A 8 1.29 -5.22 7.05
N ILE A 9 2.29 -5.81 6.39
CA ILE A 9 3.38 -5.05 5.74
C ILE A 9 2.83 -4.16 4.64
N ALA A 10 1.92 -4.65 3.80
CA ALA A 10 1.32 -3.86 2.74
C ALA A 10 0.54 -2.65 3.27
N VAL A 11 -0.23 -2.83 4.36
CA VAL A 11 -0.99 -1.74 5.01
C VAL A 11 -0.07 -0.71 5.66
N LEU A 12 0.97 -1.16 6.39
CA LEU A 12 1.92 -0.27 7.05
C LEU A 12 2.74 0.55 6.04
N VAL A 13 3.25 -0.11 5.00
CA VAL A 13 4.03 0.58 3.95
C VAL A 13 3.13 1.48 3.11
N GLY A 14 1.91 1.05 2.78
CA GLY A 14 0.94 1.86 2.06
C GLY A 14 0.58 3.14 2.79
N ASN A 15 0.28 3.04 4.09
CA ASN A 15 -0.02 4.20 4.93
C ASN A 15 1.18 5.15 5.04
N VAL A 16 2.39 4.63 5.29
CA VAL A 16 3.59 5.47 5.33
C VAL A 16 3.80 6.18 4.00
N LEU A 17 3.64 5.48 2.87
CA LEU A 17 3.79 6.08 1.54
C LEU A 17 2.73 7.17 1.30
N TYR A 18 1.47 6.90 1.66
CA TYR A 18 0.38 7.85 1.52
C TYR A 18 0.65 9.12 2.35
N PHE A 19 0.98 8.96 3.62
CA PHE A 19 1.20 10.09 4.52
C PHE A 19 2.48 10.88 4.20
N VAL A 20 3.58 10.21 3.87
CA VAL A 20 4.89 10.86 3.66
C VAL A 20 5.06 11.40 2.25
N VAL A 21 4.58 10.69 1.22
CA VAL A 21 4.83 11.06 -0.18
C VAL A 21 3.64 11.77 -0.79
N LEU A 22 2.42 11.30 -0.51
CA LEU A 22 1.22 11.87 -1.15
C LEU A 22 0.76 13.16 -0.45
N THR A 23 0.63 13.17 0.87
CA THR A 23 0.17 14.36 1.62
C THR A 23 0.89 15.67 1.25
N PRO A 24 2.23 15.73 1.07
CA PRO A 24 2.90 16.98 0.69
C PRO A 24 2.68 17.40 -0.76
N VAL A 25 2.28 16.49 -1.65
CA VAL A 25 2.08 16.75 -3.09
C VAL A 25 0.60 17.01 -3.42
N LEU A 26 -0.32 16.62 -2.53
CA LEU A 26 -1.76 16.72 -2.77
C LEU A 26 -2.28 18.16 -2.53
N PRO A 27 -3.06 18.73 -3.48
CA PRO A 27 -3.73 20.01 -3.28
C PRO A 27 -4.70 19.94 -2.09
N PRO A 28 -5.03 21.09 -1.46
CA PRO A 28 -5.84 21.14 -0.23
C PRO A 28 -7.13 20.32 -0.27
N ASP A 29 -7.79 20.29 -1.43
CA ASP A 29 -9.06 19.60 -1.65
C ASP A 29 -8.93 18.06 -1.72
N LEU A 30 -7.72 17.55 -1.82
CA LEU A 30 -7.40 16.13 -1.90
C LEU A 30 -6.76 15.58 -0.62
N ARG A 31 -6.50 16.44 0.38
CA ARG A 31 -5.97 15.99 1.68
C ARG A 31 -7.05 15.23 2.43
N HIS A 32 -6.69 14.04 2.89
CA HIS A 32 -7.60 13.16 3.62
C HIS A 32 -8.07 13.81 4.92
N GLN A 33 -9.38 13.85 5.16
CA GLN A 33 -9.91 14.06 6.50
C GLN A 33 -9.90 12.71 7.23
N PRO A 34 -9.32 12.63 8.43
CA PRO A 34 -9.36 11.40 9.22
C PRO A 34 -10.82 10.96 9.43
N PHE A 35 -11.13 9.69 9.14
CA PHE A 35 -12.46 9.07 9.28
C PHE A 35 -13.53 9.46 8.25
N ALA A 36 -13.16 10.09 7.14
CA ALA A 36 -14.09 10.37 6.04
C ALA A 36 -13.84 9.42 4.84
N TYR A 37 -14.92 9.06 4.13
CA TYR A 37 -14.83 8.25 2.91
C TYR A 37 -14.40 9.16 1.75
N ASP A 38 -13.09 9.30 1.60
CA ASP A 38 -12.50 10.26 0.68
C ASP A 38 -11.81 9.57 -0.49
N LEU A 39 -11.48 10.35 -1.53
CA LEU A 39 -10.57 9.91 -2.58
C LEU A 39 -9.22 9.43 -2.00
N GLY A 40 -8.80 10.01 -0.88
CA GLY A 40 -7.60 9.60 -0.15
C GLY A 40 -7.64 8.15 0.35
N LEU A 41 -8.78 7.70 0.87
CA LEU A 41 -8.98 6.32 1.31
C LEU A 41 -8.94 5.35 0.12
N ALA A 42 -9.54 5.74 -1.01
CA ALA A 42 -9.50 4.93 -2.23
C ALA A 42 -8.06 4.78 -2.76
N ILE A 43 -7.26 5.86 -2.71
CA ILE A 43 -5.86 5.83 -3.12
C ILE A 43 -5.01 4.98 -2.17
N ASP A 44 -5.18 5.13 -0.85
CA ASP A 44 -4.48 4.29 0.15
C ASP A 44 -4.80 2.80 -0.06
N PHE A 45 -6.07 2.47 -0.30
CA PHE A 45 -6.49 1.11 -0.63
C PHE A 45 -5.80 0.56 -1.88
N VAL A 46 -5.73 1.35 -2.96
CA VAL A 46 -5.06 0.94 -4.21
C VAL A 46 -3.56 0.74 -4.00
N ILE A 47 -2.90 1.62 -3.23
CA ILE A 47 -1.49 1.48 -2.88
C ILE A 47 -1.26 0.19 -2.09
N CYS A 48 -2.07 -0.06 -1.05
CA CYS A 48 -1.99 -1.26 -0.23
C CYS A 48 -2.19 -2.54 -1.08
N LEU A 49 -3.17 -2.53 -1.98
CA LEU A 49 -3.42 -3.66 -2.88
C LEU A 49 -2.24 -3.91 -3.82
N ALA A 50 -1.69 -2.85 -4.43
CA ALA A 50 -0.54 -2.97 -5.32
C ALA A 50 0.69 -3.54 -4.60
N LEU A 51 0.98 -3.07 -3.38
CA LEU A 51 2.08 -3.57 -2.56
C LEU A 51 1.88 -5.04 -2.16
N TYR A 52 0.67 -5.42 -1.76
CA TYR A 52 0.36 -6.80 -1.41
C TYR A 52 0.57 -7.76 -2.60
N LEU A 53 0.14 -7.35 -3.79
CA LEU A 53 0.33 -8.12 -5.03
C LEU A 53 1.81 -8.19 -5.43
N ALA A 54 2.55 -7.08 -5.31
CA ALA A 54 3.98 -7.04 -5.60
C ALA A 54 4.77 -7.97 -4.67
N LEU A 55 4.52 -7.92 -3.35
CA LEU A 55 5.13 -8.82 -2.37
C LEU A 55 4.83 -10.28 -2.71
N GLY A 56 3.57 -10.62 -3.02
CA GLY A 56 3.22 -11.97 -3.44
C GLY A 56 3.89 -12.40 -4.74
N ARG A 57 4.19 -11.46 -5.65
CA ARG A 57 4.93 -11.76 -6.88
C ARG A 57 6.41 -12.01 -6.62
N ILE A 58 7.04 -11.20 -5.78
CA ILE A 58 8.45 -11.36 -5.38
C ILE A 58 8.64 -12.69 -4.65
N GLU A 59 7.73 -13.06 -3.75
CA GLU A 59 7.80 -14.34 -3.05
C GLU A 59 7.75 -15.54 -4.00
N ARG A 60 6.91 -15.48 -5.04
CA ARG A 60 6.84 -16.54 -6.05
C ARG A 60 8.13 -16.65 -6.86
N HIS A 61 8.71 -15.51 -7.26
CA HIS A 61 9.99 -15.50 -7.97
C HIS A 61 11.16 -15.94 -7.08
N ALA A 62 11.14 -15.61 -5.78
CA ALA A 62 12.13 -16.08 -4.82
C ALA A 62 11.97 -17.57 -4.49
N ALA A 63 10.79 -18.14 -4.72
CA ALA A 63 10.52 -19.56 -4.54
C ALA A 63 10.78 -20.40 -5.81
N GLU A 64 10.93 -19.78 -6.98
CA GLU A 64 11.44 -20.45 -8.17
C GLU A 64 12.96 -20.65 -8.02
N PRO A 65 13.45 -21.90 -7.93
CA PRO A 65 14.88 -22.16 -8.00
C PRO A 65 15.35 -21.77 -9.41
N GLN A 66 16.40 -20.95 -9.47
CA GLN A 66 17.12 -20.63 -10.70
C GLN A 66 17.55 -21.97 -11.37
N PRO A 67 17.28 -22.19 -12.68
CA PRO A 67 17.59 -23.44 -13.38
C PRO A 67 19.09 -23.74 -13.45
#